data_AF-A0A0F7N0C4-F1
#
_entry.id   AF-A0A0F7N0C4-F1
#
_cell.length_a   1.000
_cell.length_b   1.000
_cell.length_c   1.000
_cell.angle_alpha   90.00
_cell.angle_beta   90.00
_cell.angle_gamma   90.00
#
_symmetry.space_group_name_H-M   'P 1'
#
loop_
_entity.id
_entity.type
_entity.pdbx_description
1 polymer ?
#
loop_
_entity_poly.entity_id
_entity_poly.type
_entity_poly.pdbx_seq_one_letter_code
_entity_poly.pdbx_strand_id
1 'polypeptide(L)'
;MPPKYDFAAAERLSNELSQLIAKIDWFLWLRTTQRKTLLGSTRSDNWQGTRRSAFEMEFTRQQAALTESKAAARRLQTAIAHATAAAHAAEKAEKSKD
;
A
#
# COMPACT_ATOMS: atom_id res chain seq x y z
N MET A 1 -26.24 -18.49 15.30
CA MET A 1 -25.49 -17.37 15.91
C MET A 1 -24.62 -16.74 14.83
N PRO A 2 -24.55 -15.41 14.72
CA PRO A 2 -23.56 -14.78 13.85
C PRO A 2 -22.15 -15.19 14.31
N PRO A 3 -21.18 -15.35 13.39
CA PRO A 3 -19.81 -15.68 13.76
C PRO A 3 -19.24 -14.57 14.66
N LYS A 4 -18.62 -14.98 15.78
CA LYS A 4 -17.92 -14.06 16.68
C LYS A 4 -16.78 -13.40 15.93
N TYR A 5 -16.56 -12.10 16.19
CA TYR A 5 -15.44 -11.37 15.59
C TYR A 5 -14.10 -12.01 15.97
N ASP A 6 -13.25 -12.29 14.97
CA ASP A 6 -11.92 -12.87 15.18
C ASP A 6 -10.85 -11.76 15.22
N PHE A 7 -10.50 -11.36 16.43
CA PHE A 7 -9.46 -10.35 16.68
C PHE A 7 -8.07 -10.77 16.19
N ALA A 8 -7.74 -12.06 16.29
CA ALA A 8 -6.43 -12.57 15.87
C ALA A 8 -6.31 -12.61 14.33
N ALA A 9 -7.40 -12.90 13.62
CA ALA A 9 -7.43 -12.75 12.17
C ALA A 9 -7.31 -11.27 11.75
N ALA A 10 -8.01 -10.36 12.44
CA ALA A 10 -7.93 -8.93 12.15
C ALA A 10 -6.50 -8.37 12.35
N GLU A 11 -5.82 -8.78 13.42
CA GLU A 11 -4.43 -8.40 13.68
C GLU A 11 -3.46 -8.93 12.62
N ARG A 12 -3.57 -10.23 12.28
CA ARG A 12 -2.76 -10.83 11.20
C ARG A 12 -2.95 -10.10 9.87
N LEU A 13 -4.20 -9.80 9.51
CA LEU A 13 -4.49 -9.08 8.27
C LEU A 13 -3.92 -7.64 8.29
N SER A 14 -3.98 -6.93 9.42
CA SER A 14 -3.37 -5.61 9.56
C SER A 14 -1.83 -5.65 9.43
N ASN A 15 -1.20 -6.71 9.95
CA ASN A 15 0.25 -6.92 9.83
C ASN A 15 0.65 -7.20 8.37
N GLU A 16 -0.08 -8.05 7.67
CA GLU A 16 0.17 -8.32 6.24
C GLU A 16 -0.01 -7.05 5.38
N LEU A 17 -1.04 -6.24 5.67
CA LEU A 17 -1.23 -4.96 4.98
C LEU A 17 -0.09 -3.98 5.26
N SER A 18 0.43 -3.94 6.48
CA SER A 18 1.59 -3.12 6.83
C SER A 18 2.84 -3.54 6.05
N GLN A 19 3.09 -4.85 5.93
CA GLN A 19 4.18 -5.37 5.12
C GLN A 19 4.01 -5.08 3.64
N LEU A 20 2.78 -5.21 3.11
CA LEU A 20 2.48 -4.86 1.72
C LEU A 20 2.75 -3.38 1.44
N ILE A 21 2.30 -2.48 2.32
CA ILE A 21 2.55 -1.04 2.20
C ILE A 21 4.07 -0.76 2.18
N ALA A 22 4.82 -1.38 3.09
CA ALA A 22 6.28 -1.21 3.14
C ALA A 22 6.98 -1.71 1.86
N LYS A 23 6.54 -2.85 1.31
CA LYS A 23 7.06 -3.37 0.03
C LYS A 23 6.75 -2.42 -1.13
N ILE A 24 5.54 -1.87 -1.18
CA ILE A 24 5.17 -0.89 -2.21
C ILE A 24 6.03 0.37 -2.09
N ASP A 25 6.26 0.87 -0.88
CA ASP A 25 7.15 2.01 -0.65
C ASP A 25 8.58 1.75 -1.11
N TRP A 26 9.09 0.55 -0.86
CA TRP A 26 10.39 0.14 -1.39
C TRP A 26 10.42 0.11 -2.92
N PHE A 27 9.38 -0.40 -3.59
CA PHE A 27 9.30 -0.40 -5.05
C PHE A 27 9.21 1.00 -5.65
N LEU A 28 8.43 1.90 -5.04
CA LEU A 28 8.34 3.30 -5.42
C LEU A 28 9.70 3.99 -5.32
N TRP A 29 10.43 3.73 -4.23
CA TRP A 29 11.80 4.22 -4.05
C TRP A 29 12.75 3.65 -5.10
N LEU A 30 12.77 2.33 -5.30
CA LEU A 30 13.64 1.65 -6.25
C LEU A 30 13.46 2.20 -7.67
N ARG A 31 12.21 2.33 -8.12
CA ARG A 31 11.87 2.89 -9.42
C ARG A 31 12.37 4.33 -9.56
N THR A 32 12.15 5.16 -8.54
CA THR A 32 12.62 6.56 -8.53
C THR A 32 14.13 6.63 -8.64
N THR A 33 14.85 5.76 -7.92
CA THR A 33 16.32 5.66 -7.99
C THR A 33 16.78 5.22 -9.37
N GLN A 34 16.18 4.17 -9.95
CA GLN A 34 16.50 3.72 -11.31
C GLN A 34 16.30 4.82 -12.35
N ARG A 35 15.18 5.57 -12.27
CA ARG A 35 14.94 6.72 -13.14
C ARG A 35 16.06 7.76 -13.03
N LYS A 36 16.48 8.11 -11.80
CA LYS A 36 17.59 9.04 -11.57
C LYS A 36 18.90 8.52 -12.15
N THR A 37 19.22 7.24 -11.99
CA THR A 37 20.43 6.63 -12.56
C THR A 37 20.42 6.67 -14.09
N LEU A 38 19.29 6.35 -14.72
CA LEU A 38 19.16 6.28 -16.18
C LEU A 38 19.16 7.68 -16.83
N LEU A 39 18.45 8.64 -16.23
CA LEU A 39 18.27 9.98 -16.81
C LEU A 39 19.23 11.04 -16.26
N GLY A 40 19.95 10.73 -15.18
CA GLY A 40 20.92 11.63 -14.55
C GLY A 40 22.34 11.57 -15.15
N SER A 41 22.62 10.61 -16.02
CA SER A 41 23.89 10.54 -16.75
C SER A 41 23.82 11.44 -18.00
N THR A 42 24.61 12.52 -18.00
CA THR A 42 24.74 13.46 -19.13
C THR A 42 25.38 12.87 -20.38
N ARG A 43 25.86 11.61 -20.33
CA ARG A 43 26.59 10.94 -21.42
C ARG A 43 25.83 9.80 -22.10
N SER A 44 24.55 9.60 -21.78
CA SER A 44 23.78 8.49 -22.37
C SER A 44 22.93 8.95 -23.56
N ASP A 45 23.47 8.83 -24.77
CA ASP A 45 22.76 9.10 -26.04
C ASP A 45 21.56 8.15 -26.29
N ASN A 46 21.43 7.09 -25.50
CA ASN A 46 20.37 6.10 -25.63
C ASN A 46 18.99 6.57 -25.13
N TRP A 47 18.93 7.70 -24.42
CA TRP A 47 17.73 8.21 -23.74
C TRP A 47 17.25 9.55 -24.31
N GLN A 48 17.22 9.71 -25.63
CA GLN A 48 16.68 10.89 -26.29
C GLN A 48 15.41 10.58 -27.10
N GLY A 49 14.62 11.62 -27.40
CA GLY A 49 13.43 11.53 -28.23
C GLY A 49 12.39 10.52 -27.74
N THR A 50 11.79 9.79 -28.68
CA THR A 50 10.65 8.89 -28.45
C THR A 50 10.89 7.84 -27.35
N ARG A 51 12.12 7.31 -27.24
CA ARG A 51 12.46 6.29 -26.22
C ARG A 51 12.38 6.84 -24.81
N ARG A 52 12.84 8.08 -24.60
CA ARG A 52 12.72 8.77 -23.31
C ARG A 52 11.27 9.04 -22.96
N SER A 53 10.50 9.56 -23.91
CA SER A 53 9.07 9.85 -23.70
C SER A 53 8.28 8.58 -23.35
N ALA A 54 8.54 7.47 -24.05
CA ALA A 54 7.90 6.19 -23.75
C ALA A 54 8.27 5.67 -22.34
N PHE A 55 9.54 5.76 -21.97
CA PHE A 55 10.01 5.39 -20.63
C PHE A 55 9.37 6.25 -19.53
N GLU A 56 9.38 7.57 -19.68
CA GLU A 56 8.79 8.49 -18.69
C GLU A 56 7.29 8.25 -18.53
N MET A 57 6.57 8.04 -19.64
CA MET A 57 5.15 7.72 -19.60
C MET A 57 4.89 6.41 -18.84
N GLU A 58 5.64 5.35 -19.15
CA GLU A 58 5.49 4.05 -18.49
C GLU A 58 5.90 4.12 -17.01
N PHE A 59 6.96 4.86 -16.69
CA PHE A 59 7.36 5.15 -15.31
C PHE A 59 6.23 5.83 -14.53
N THR A 60 5.61 6.87 -15.09
CA THR A 60 4.49 7.57 -14.46
C THR A 60 3.29 6.66 -14.25
N ARG A 61 2.96 5.80 -15.24
CA ARG A 61 1.86 4.83 -15.10
C ARG A 61 2.12 3.84 -13.96
N GLN A 62 3.34 3.30 -13.88
CA GLN A 62 3.71 2.36 -12.82
C GLN A 62 3.72 3.01 -11.44
N GLN A 63 4.24 4.24 -11.34
CA GLN A 63 4.18 5.05 -10.11
C GLN A 63 2.75 5.28 -9.64
N ALA A 64 1.85 5.64 -10.55
CA ALA A 64 0.44 5.84 -10.25
C ALA A 64 -0.21 4.54 -9.77
N ALA A 65 -0.01 3.42 -10.47
CA ALA A 65 -0.58 2.12 -10.11
C ALA A 65 -0.10 1.62 -8.72
N LEU A 66 1.19 1.79 -8.42
CA LEU A 66 1.75 1.46 -7.11
C LEU A 66 1.17 2.38 -6.00
N THR A 67 1.04 3.68 -6.28
CA THR A 67 0.47 4.65 -5.34
C THR A 67 -0.99 4.34 -5.04
N GLU A 68 -1.77 3.98 -6.06
CA GLU A 68 -3.17 3.58 -5.92
C GLU A 68 -3.29 2.28 -5.10
N SER A 69 -2.44 1.29 -5.38
CA SER A 69 -2.38 0.03 -4.62
C SER A 69 -2.06 0.28 -3.14
N LYS A 70 -1.11 1.17 -2.85
CA LYS A 70 -0.79 1.60 -1.48
C LYS A 70 -1.99 2.27 -0.81
N ALA A 71 -2.69 3.15 -1.52
CA ALA A 71 -3.87 3.82 -1.00
C ALA A 71 -5.03 2.85 -0.73
N ALA A 72 -5.22 1.84 -1.57
CA ALA A 72 -6.18 0.77 -1.34
C ALA A 72 -5.83 -0.06 -0.09
N ALA A 73 -4.57 -0.47 0.06
CA ALA A 73 -4.10 -1.19 1.24
C ALA A 73 -4.32 -0.38 2.54
N ARG A 74 -4.04 0.92 2.52
CA ARG A 74 -4.31 1.82 3.67
C ARG A 74 -5.79 1.91 3.99
N ARG A 75 -6.66 2.06 2.99
CA ARG A 75 -8.12 2.09 3.18
C ARG A 75 -8.63 0.81 3.84
N LEU A 76 -8.12 -0.36 3.41
CA LEU A 76 -8.44 -1.64 4.03
C LEU A 76 -7.97 -1.70 5.49
N GLN A 77 -6.76 -1.24 5.77
CA GLN A 77 -6.23 -1.22 7.13
C GLN A 77 -7.07 -0.33 8.06
N THR A 78 -7.50 0.84 7.59
CA THR A 78 -8.41 1.72 8.32
C THR A 78 -9.77 1.05 8.56
N ALA A 79 -10.34 0.37 7.55
CA ALA A 79 -11.60 -0.35 7.69
C ALA A 79 -11.51 -1.48 8.75
N ILE A 80 -10.42 -2.24 8.76
CA ILE A 80 -10.16 -3.28 9.76
C ILE A 80 -10.05 -2.66 11.16
N ALA A 81 -9.33 -1.55 11.31
CA ALA A 81 -9.21 -0.86 12.60
C ALA A 81 -10.58 -0.40 13.12
N HIS A 82 -11.44 0.15 12.26
CA HIS A 82 -12.81 0.52 12.63
C HIS A 82 -13.66 -0.69 13.03
N ALA A 83 -13.59 -1.79 12.27
CA ALA A 83 -14.32 -3.02 12.60
C ALA A 83 -13.87 -3.61 13.95
N THR A 84 -12.56 -3.64 14.20
CA THR A 84 -11.99 -4.11 15.47
C THR A 84 -12.43 -3.24 16.64
N ALA A 85 -12.42 -1.91 16.49
CA ALA A 85 -12.88 -0.99 17.52
C ALA A 85 -14.37 -1.18 17.85
N ALA A 86 -15.21 -1.36 16.82
CA ALA A 86 -16.63 -1.64 17.00
C ALA A 86 -16.87 -2.97 17.71
N ALA A 87 -16.10 -4.01 17.36
CA ALA A 87 -16.17 -5.31 18.02
C ALA A 87 -15.77 -5.25 19.49
N HIS A 88 -14.71 -4.51 19.85
CA HIS A 88 -14.35 -4.28 21.25
C HIS A 88 -15.43 -3.53 22.03
N ALA A 89 -16.06 -2.53 21.42
CA ALA A 89 -17.14 -1.79 22.05
C ALA A 89 -18.37 -2.69 22.31
N ALA A 90 -18.71 -3.58 21.37
CA ALA A 90 -19.78 -4.56 21.52
C ALA A 90 -19.49 -5.56 22.65
N GLU A 91 -18.28 -6.16 22.69
CA GLU A 91 -17.91 -7.09 23.76
C GLU A 91 -17.93 -6.43 25.14
N LYS A 92 -17.54 -5.16 25.25
CA LYS A 92 -17.61 -4.42 26.51
C LYS A 92 -19.05 -4.18 26.96
N ALA A 93 -19.94 -3.83 26.02
CA ALA A 93 -21.35 -3.58 26.31
C ALA A 93 -22.11 -4.85 26.72
N GLU A 94 -21.75 -6.01 26.14
CA GLU A 94 -22.27 -7.31 26.57
C GLU A 94 -21.82 -7.64 28.00
N LYS A 95 -20.52 -7.55 28.29
CA LYS A 95 -19.96 -7.81 29.62
C LYS A 95 -20.50 -6.90 30.73
N SER A 96 -21.04 -5.73 30.40
CA SER A 96 -21.62 -4.81 31.39
C SER A 96 -23.09 -5.07 31.70
N LYS A 97 -23.76 -5.96 30.95
CA LYS A 97 -25.17 -6.32 31.13
C LYS A 97 -25.37 -7.60 31.95
N ASP A 98 -24.32 -8.42 32.03
CA ASP A 98 -24.22 -9.60 32.90
C ASP A 98 -23.67 -9.21 34.28
#